data_AF-A0A1W6C0R2-F1
#
_entry.id   AF-A0A1W6C0R2-F1
#
_cell.length_a   1.000
_cell.length_b   1.000
_cell.length_c   1.000
_cell.angle_alpha   90.00
_cell.angle_beta   90.00
_cell.angle_gamma   90.00
#
_symmetry.space_group_name_H-M   'P 1'
#
loop_
_entity.id
_entity.type
_entity.pdbx_description
1 polymer ?
#
loop_
_entity_poly.entity_id
_entity_poly.type
_entity_poly.pdbx_seq_one_letter_code
_entity_poly.pdbx_strand_id
1 'polypeptide(L)'
;MTEQQPSKSKQAASVALRILLPFWSMRQTVRLAKQEAAKTKENWATIKEMSAEAKQALLRGDGDESAESKPVTFEEAMANRKPGAMSVEQLHLYFLRRKRAALLAGSIFWLLGLIGIVTGSIDGSTKTIIQSFLSIAAATPLLFALALSAQFRLWQLETRRLSVSEKGGFNDFLKENPNWLLKTLSPQYGKSKGAQL
;
A
#
# COMPACT_ATOMS: atom_id res chain seq x y z
N MET A 1 -63.29 -5.65 -6.67
CA MET A 1 -61.92 -5.55 -7.23
C MET A 1 -61.97 -4.56 -8.38
N THR A 2 -61.42 -3.36 -8.22
CA THR A 2 -61.35 -2.34 -9.28
C THR A 2 -59.90 -1.93 -9.44
N GLU A 3 -59.24 -2.44 -10.49
CA GLU A 3 -57.94 -1.98 -10.93
C GLU A 3 -58.10 -0.66 -11.70
N GLN A 4 -57.57 0.43 -11.14
CA GLN A 4 -57.42 1.71 -11.84
C GLN A 4 -56.17 1.66 -12.74
N GLN A 5 -56.37 1.66 -14.05
CA GLN A 5 -55.28 1.83 -15.02
C GLN A 5 -54.63 3.22 -14.89
N PRO A 6 -53.31 3.32 -14.75
CA PRO A 6 -52.63 4.61 -14.61
C PRO A 6 -52.62 5.38 -15.95
N SER A 7 -53.03 6.64 -15.88
CA SER A 7 -53.12 7.58 -17.00
C SER A 7 -51.76 7.82 -17.69
N LYS A 8 -51.78 7.76 -19.04
CA LYS A 8 -50.64 7.92 -19.97
C LYS A 8 -49.81 9.20 -19.74
N SER A 9 -50.39 10.23 -19.11
CA SER A 9 -49.69 11.49 -18.78
C SER A 9 -48.63 11.31 -17.69
N LYS A 10 -48.86 10.43 -16.71
CA LYS A 10 -47.91 10.15 -15.63
C LYS A 10 -46.69 9.36 -16.14
N GLN A 11 -46.89 8.50 -17.13
CA GLN A 11 -45.81 7.76 -17.77
C GLN A 11 -44.89 8.68 -18.60
N ALA A 12 -45.47 9.58 -19.40
CA ALA A 12 -44.68 10.54 -20.19
C ALA A 12 -43.84 11.48 -19.30
N ALA A 13 -44.40 11.97 -18.19
CA ALA A 13 -43.68 12.79 -17.21
C ALA A 13 -42.52 12.01 -16.56
N SER A 14 -42.71 10.73 -16.23
CA SER A 14 -41.67 9.90 -15.62
C SER A 14 -40.50 9.60 -16.57
N VAL A 15 -40.77 9.48 -17.88
CA VAL A 15 -39.75 9.24 -18.91
C VAL A 15 -38.93 10.51 -19.16
N ALA A 16 -39.57 11.68 -19.23
CA ALA A 16 -38.87 12.95 -19.35
C ALA A 16 -37.94 13.22 -18.15
N LEU A 17 -38.38 12.88 -16.93
CA LEU A 17 -37.59 13.02 -15.71
C LEU A 17 -36.36 12.10 -15.71
N ARG A 18 -36.49 10.87 -16.21
CA ARG A 18 -35.37 9.91 -16.32
C ARG A 18 -34.32 10.30 -17.36
N ILE A 19 -34.69 11.04 -18.40
CA ILE A 19 -33.76 11.50 -19.44
C ILE A 19 -33.03 12.79 -19.02
N LEU A 20 -33.72 13.70 -18.32
CA LEU A 20 -33.14 14.98 -17.90
C LEU A 20 -32.26 14.90 -16.65
N LEU A 21 -32.57 13.98 -15.71
CA LEU A 21 -31.79 13.78 -14.48
C LEU A 21 -30.28 13.50 -14.71
N PRO A 22 -29.86 12.55 -15.57
CA PRO A 22 -28.44 12.25 -15.75
C PRO A 22 -27.65 13.38 -16.42
N PHE A 23 -28.32 14.25 -17.18
CA PHE A 23 -27.67 15.38 -17.87
C PHE A 23 -27.34 16.53 -16.92
N TRP A 24 -28.18 16.75 -15.89
CA TRP A 24 -27.95 17.78 -14.87
C TRP A 24 -26.79 17.39 -13.94
N SER A 25 -26.71 16.11 -13.54
CA SER A 25 -25.58 15.60 -12.74
C SER A 25 -24.26 15.65 -13.50
N MET A 26 -24.26 15.32 -14.80
CA MET A 26 -23.05 15.42 -15.64
C MET A 26 -22.51 16.86 -15.72
N ARG A 27 -23.37 17.87 -15.79
CA ARG A 27 -22.95 19.28 -15.81
C ARG A 27 -22.29 19.72 -14.50
N GLN A 28 -22.74 19.19 -13.36
CA GLN A 28 -22.09 19.39 -12.07
C GLN A 28 -20.72 18.69 -12.02
N THR A 29 -20.61 17.45 -12.49
CA THR A 29 -19.34 16.72 -12.53
C THR A 29 -18.30 17.42 -13.41
N VAL A 30 -18.69 17.96 -14.58
CA VAL A 30 -17.78 18.71 -15.46
C VAL A 30 -17.32 20.03 -14.81
N ARG A 31 -18.21 20.70 -14.08
CA ARG A 31 -17.85 21.94 -13.36
C ARG A 31 -16.87 21.65 -12.21
N LEU A 32 -17.07 20.57 -11.47
CA LEU A 32 -16.16 20.11 -10.42
C LEU A 32 -14.81 19.67 -10.99
N ALA A 33 -14.80 18.90 -12.08
CA ALA A 33 -13.57 18.50 -12.76
C ALA A 33 -12.76 19.70 -13.28
N LYS A 34 -13.42 20.76 -13.79
CA LYS A 34 -12.74 22.01 -14.15
C LYS A 34 -12.14 22.73 -12.94
N GLN A 35 -12.83 22.73 -11.80
CA GLN A 35 -12.31 23.33 -10.56
C GLN A 35 -11.14 22.52 -9.98
N GLU A 36 -11.19 21.19 -10.04
CA GLU A 36 -10.08 20.33 -9.61
C GLU A 36 -8.88 20.41 -10.56
N ALA A 37 -9.11 20.54 -11.87
CA ALA A 37 -8.03 20.77 -12.83
C ALA A 37 -7.33 22.13 -12.61
N ALA A 38 -8.09 23.18 -12.28
CA ALA A 38 -7.53 24.48 -11.91
C ALA A 38 -6.69 24.39 -10.63
N LYS A 39 -7.21 23.75 -9.58
CA LYS A 39 -6.45 23.51 -8.33
C LYS A 39 -5.23 22.63 -8.54
N THR A 40 -5.28 21.65 -9.44
CA THR A 40 -4.14 20.79 -9.77
C THR A 40 -3.04 21.57 -10.48
N LYS A 41 -3.41 22.54 -11.33
CA LYS A 41 -2.45 23.44 -11.98
C LYS A 41 -1.77 24.37 -10.98
N GLU A 42 -2.51 24.90 -10.02
CA GLU A 42 -1.97 25.71 -8.91
C GLU A 42 -1.03 24.87 -8.03
N ASN A 43 -1.46 23.68 -7.61
CA ASN A 43 -0.64 22.75 -6.83
C ASN A 43 0.65 22.34 -7.58
N TRP A 44 0.58 22.18 -8.91
CA TRP A 44 1.76 21.87 -9.71
C TRP A 44 2.78 23.00 -9.74
N ALA A 45 2.31 24.26 -9.77
CA ALA A 45 3.18 25.42 -9.67
C ALA A 45 3.89 25.46 -8.31
N THR A 46 3.16 25.22 -7.22
CA THR A 46 3.74 25.15 -5.86
C THR A 46 4.75 24.01 -5.73
N ILE A 47 4.45 22.82 -6.26
CA ILE A 47 5.40 21.69 -6.24
C ILE A 47 6.67 22.03 -7.04
N LYS A 48 6.52 22.69 -8.18
CA LYS A 48 7.66 23.11 -9.00
C LYS A 48 8.51 24.16 -8.28
N GLU A 49 7.88 25.11 -7.61
CA GLU A 49 8.55 26.13 -6.79
C GLU A 49 9.30 25.50 -5.61
N MET A 50 8.64 24.64 -4.82
CA MET A 50 9.30 23.90 -3.73
C MET A 50 10.47 23.04 -4.24
N SER A 51 10.34 22.43 -5.43
CA SER A 51 11.42 21.65 -6.03
C SER A 51 12.60 22.52 -6.50
N ALA A 52 12.30 23.73 -7.00
CA ALA A 52 13.31 24.69 -7.45
C ALA A 52 14.01 25.33 -6.25
N GLU A 53 13.28 25.63 -5.19
CA GLU A 53 13.79 26.12 -3.91
C GLU A 53 14.66 25.06 -3.23
N ALA A 54 14.23 23.80 -3.19
CA ALA A 54 15.05 22.69 -2.70
C ALA A 54 16.33 22.52 -3.54
N LYS A 55 16.24 22.63 -4.87
CA LYS A 55 17.41 22.54 -5.76
C LYS A 55 18.34 23.75 -5.59
N GLN A 56 17.80 24.94 -5.38
CA GLN A 56 18.60 26.14 -5.11
C GLN A 56 19.23 26.11 -3.72
N ALA A 57 18.54 25.60 -2.70
CA ALA A 57 19.10 25.37 -1.38
C ALA A 57 20.29 24.39 -1.43
N LEU A 58 20.19 23.33 -2.24
CA LEU A 58 21.29 22.40 -2.49
C LEU A 58 22.46 23.03 -3.26
N LEU A 59 22.20 23.99 -4.16
CA LEU A 59 23.23 24.63 -4.98
C LEU A 59 23.86 25.87 -4.30
N ARG A 60 23.17 26.50 -3.34
CA ARG A 60 23.64 27.69 -2.59
C ARG A 60 24.49 27.31 -1.37
N GLY A 61 24.52 26.04 -1.00
CA GLY A 61 25.32 25.50 0.10
C GLY A 61 26.79 25.33 -0.27
N ASP A 62 27.55 26.42 -0.28
CA ASP A 62 28.98 26.41 -0.02
C ASP A 62 29.21 27.29 1.22
N GLY A 63 29.55 26.66 2.36
CA GLY A 63 30.18 27.36 3.48
C GLY A 63 29.54 27.36 4.87
N ASP A 64 28.43 26.68 5.16
CA ASP A 64 28.08 26.37 6.55
C ASP A 64 27.09 25.21 6.64
N GLU A 65 27.49 24.17 7.35
CA GLU A 65 26.69 23.03 7.79
C GLU A 65 25.56 22.63 6.84
N SER A 66 25.95 22.20 5.63
CA SER A 66 25.21 21.12 5.00
C SER A 66 24.95 20.10 6.09
N ALA A 67 23.68 19.88 6.38
CA ALA A 67 23.21 18.61 6.85
C ALA A 67 23.74 17.55 5.86
N GLU A 68 24.99 17.13 6.05
CA GLU A 68 25.24 15.74 6.35
C GLU A 68 24.08 15.37 7.26
N SER A 69 23.04 14.80 6.67
CA SER A 69 22.22 13.84 7.37
C SER A 69 23.23 12.81 7.87
N LYS A 70 23.90 13.13 9.00
CA LYS A 70 24.74 12.21 9.74
C LYS A 70 23.90 10.95 9.78
N PRO A 71 24.41 9.83 9.28
CA PRO A 71 23.59 8.64 9.13
C PRO A 71 23.04 8.31 10.52
N VAL A 72 21.77 8.66 10.74
CA VAL A 72 21.17 8.66 12.06
C VAL A 72 21.25 7.23 12.54
N THR A 73 22.02 7.03 13.60
CA THR A 73 22.23 5.71 14.17
C THR A 73 20.92 5.16 14.70
N PHE A 74 20.80 3.84 14.84
CA PHE A 74 19.56 3.24 15.31
C PHE A 74 19.07 3.85 16.63
N GLU A 75 19.99 4.09 17.57
CA GLU A 75 19.66 4.68 18.88
C GLU A 75 19.20 6.13 18.77
N GLU A 76 19.84 6.92 17.92
CA GLU A 76 19.47 8.31 17.66
C GLU A 76 18.11 8.40 16.93
N ALA A 77 17.81 7.46 16.03
CA ALA A 77 16.51 7.35 15.35
C ALA A 77 15.38 6.89 16.29
N MET A 78 15.72 6.13 17.33
CA MET A 78 14.79 5.73 18.40
C MET A 78 14.55 6.87 19.40
N ALA A 79 15.61 7.62 19.75
CA ALA A 79 15.57 8.75 20.68
C ALA A 79 14.82 9.96 20.11
N ASN A 80 14.93 10.22 18.81
CA ASN A 80 14.26 11.32 18.12
C ASN A 80 12.77 11.05 17.79
N ARG A 81 12.16 9.97 18.30
CA ARG A 81 10.75 9.68 18.02
C ARG A 81 9.82 10.58 18.84
N LYS A 82 8.65 10.88 18.26
CA LYS A 82 7.59 11.67 18.91
C LYS A 82 7.26 11.09 20.30
N PRO A 83 7.01 11.94 21.32
CA PRO A 83 6.59 11.47 22.64
C PRO A 83 5.29 10.69 22.50
N GLY A 84 5.32 9.39 22.83
CA GLY A 84 4.22 8.43 22.61
C GLY A 84 4.42 7.44 21.45
N ALA A 85 5.57 7.44 20.79
CA ALA A 85 5.90 6.40 19.81
C ALA A 85 6.03 5.01 20.47
N MET A 86 5.63 3.97 19.71
CA MET A 86 5.69 2.58 20.17
C MET A 86 7.11 2.17 20.57
N SER A 87 7.22 1.39 21.65
CA SER A 87 8.48 0.79 22.08
C SER A 87 9.03 -0.17 21.02
N VAL A 88 10.31 -0.53 21.11
CA VAL A 88 10.94 -1.47 20.16
C VAL A 88 10.21 -2.82 20.16
N GLU A 89 9.78 -3.30 21.33
CA GLU A 89 9.03 -4.55 21.49
C GLU A 89 7.64 -4.45 20.85
N GLN A 90 6.95 -3.33 21.05
CA GLN A 90 5.63 -3.09 20.44
C GLN A 90 5.73 -3.01 18.91
N LEU A 91 6.79 -2.39 18.40
CA LEU A 91 7.06 -2.28 16.97
C LEU A 91 7.40 -3.65 16.36
N HIS A 92 8.16 -4.47 17.08
CA HIS A 92 8.44 -5.85 16.69
C HIS A 92 7.15 -6.68 16.60
N LEU A 93 6.28 -6.61 17.62
CA LEU A 93 4.98 -7.29 17.60
C LEU A 93 4.07 -6.78 16.47
N TYR A 94 4.09 -5.48 16.19
CA TYR A 94 3.34 -4.88 15.10
C TYR A 94 3.78 -5.43 13.74
N PHE A 95 5.09 -5.46 13.46
CA PHE A 95 5.60 -6.00 12.21
C PHE A 95 5.41 -7.51 12.08
N LEU A 96 5.48 -8.27 13.18
CA LEU A 96 5.12 -9.69 13.20
C LEU A 96 3.65 -9.91 12.82
N ARG A 97 2.73 -9.14 13.42
CA ARG A 97 1.29 -9.21 13.09
C ARG A 97 1.06 -8.83 11.64
N ARG A 98 1.71 -7.78 11.14
CA ARG A 98 1.59 -7.34 9.73
C ARG A 98 2.09 -8.41 8.76
N LYS A 99 3.23 -9.05 9.04
CA LYS A 99 3.74 -10.18 8.24
C LYS A 99 2.74 -11.33 8.21
N ARG A 100 2.23 -11.74 9.37
CA ARG A 100 1.23 -12.81 9.49
C ARG A 100 -0.06 -12.48 8.74
N ALA A 101 -0.55 -11.25 8.85
CA ALA A 101 -1.73 -10.79 8.13
C ALA A 101 -1.52 -10.85 6.60
N ALA A 102 -0.35 -10.43 6.11
CA ALA A 102 -0.01 -10.51 4.69
C ALA A 102 0.06 -11.97 4.18
N LEU A 103 0.68 -12.88 4.94
CA LEU A 103 0.75 -14.30 4.60
C LEU A 103 -0.63 -14.98 4.65
N LEU A 104 -1.45 -14.63 5.64
CA LEU A 104 -2.82 -15.14 5.77
C LEU A 104 -3.67 -14.66 4.59
N ALA A 105 -3.64 -13.36 4.27
CA ALA A 105 -4.31 -12.83 3.09
C ALA A 105 -3.83 -13.53 1.81
N GLY A 106 -2.51 -13.73 1.66
CA GLY A 106 -1.95 -14.46 0.52
C GLY A 106 -2.47 -15.88 0.41
N SER A 107 -2.56 -16.58 1.54
CA SER A 107 -3.11 -17.93 1.60
C SER A 107 -4.60 -17.97 1.22
N ILE A 108 -5.40 -16.99 1.65
CA ILE A 108 -6.81 -16.87 1.26
C ILE A 108 -6.94 -16.65 -0.25
N PHE A 109 -6.17 -15.73 -0.84
CA PHE A 109 -6.21 -15.48 -2.29
C PHE A 109 -5.81 -16.72 -3.09
N TRP A 110 -4.82 -17.47 -2.62
CA TRP A 110 -4.43 -18.75 -3.22
C TRP A 110 -5.54 -19.80 -3.12
N LEU A 111 -6.18 -19.94 -1.95
CA LEU A 111 -7.31 -20.86 -1.77
C LEU A 111 -8.48 -20.51 -2.70
N LEU A 112 -8.88 -19.24 -2.75
CA LEU A 112 -9.97 -18.78 -3.61
C LEU A 112 -9.64 -18.96 -5.09
N GLY A 113 -8.41 -18.65 -5.50
CA GLY A 113 -7.97 -18.86 -6.87
C GLY A 113 -7.89 -20.33 -7.25
N LEU A 114 -7.43 -21.22 -6.35
CA LEU A 114 -7.45 -22.67 -6.57
C LEU A 114 -8.88 -23.21 -6.70
N ILE A 115 -9.79 -22.77 -5.83
CA ILE A 115 -11.22 -23.11 -5.93
C ILE A 115 -11.76 -22.68 -7.30
N GLY A 116 -11.48 -21.44 -7.71
CA GLY A 116 -11.92 -20.91 -9.01
C GLY A 116 -11.35 -21.68 -10.21
N ILE A 117 -10.10 -22.15 -10.13
CA ILE A 117 -9.49 -23.01 -11.15
C ILE A 117 -10.20 -24.37 -11.20
N VAL A 118 -10.46 -24.99 -10.04
CA VAL A 118 -11.12 -26.30 -9.96
C VAL A 118 -12.56 -26.20 -10.48
N THR A 119 -13.35 -25.22 -10.02
CA THR A 119 -14.73 -25.02 -10.51
C THR A 119 -14.75 -24.67 -11.99
N GLY A 120 -13.84 -23.81 -12.45
CA GLY A 120 -13.71 -23.48 -13.86
C GLY A 120 -13.34 -24.69 -14.73
N SER A 121 -12.57 -25.65 -14.20
CA SER A 121 -12.21 -26.89 -14.89
C SER A 121 -13.38 -27.86 -14.96
N ILE A 122 -14.19 -27.95 -13.89
CA ILE A 122 -15.41 -28.78 -13.86
C ILE A 122 -16.46 -28.23 -14.84
N ASP A 123 -16.66 -26.92 -14.88
CA ASP A 123 -17.64 -26.26 -15.73
C ASP A 123 -17.16 -26.07 -17.19
N GLY A 124 -15.90 -26.41 -17.49
CA GLY A 124 -15.28 -26.16 -18.80
C GLY A 124 -15.10 -24.67 -19.15
N SER A 125 -15.22 -23.77 -18.16
CA SER A 125 -15.15 -22.32 -18.36
C SER A 125 -13.70 -21.83 -18.29
N THR A 126 -13.08 -21.68 -19.46
CA THR A 126 -11.74 -21.09 -19.59
C THR A 126 -11.67 -19.66 -19.03
N LYS A 127 -12.77 -18.91 -19.07
CA LYS A 127 -12.85 -17.54 -18.52
C LYS A 127 -12.64 -17.54 -17.00
N THR A 128 -13.30 -18.46 -16.29
CA THR A 128 -13.18 -18.59 -14.83
C THR A 128 -11.76 -18.99 -14.44
N ILE A 129 -11.14 -19.89 -15.20
CA ILE A 129 -9.76 -20.34 -14.99
C ILE A 129 -8.79 -19.16 -15.18
N ILE A 130 -8.88 -18.43 -16.29
CA ILE A 130 -8.00 -17.29 -16.59
C ILE A 130 -8.17 -16.20 -15.52
N GLN A 131 -9.41 -15.87 -15.13
CA GLN A 131 -9.68 -14.88 -14.10
C GLN A 131 -9.08 -15.28 -12.75
N SER A 132 -9.15 -16.57 -12.40
CA SER A 132 -8.58 -17.10 -11.16
C SER A 132 -7.05 -17.02 -11.15
N PHE A 133 -6.40 -17.38 -12.25
CA PHE A 133 -4.96 -17.18 -12.42
C PHE A 133 -4.55 -15.72 -12.35
N LEU A 134 -5.31 -14.83 -13.01
CA LEU A 134 -5.02 -13.40 -13.00
C LEU A 134 -5.18 -12.80 -11.60
N SER A 135 -6.16 -13.26 -10.83
CA SER A 135 -6.33 -12.86 -9.43
C SER A 135 -5.15 -13.27 -8.55
N ILE A 136 -4.69 -14.53 -8.66
CA ILE A 136 -3.50 -15.01 -7.94
C ILE A 136 -2.26 -14.21 -8.37
N ALA A 137 -2.07 -14.01 -9.68
CA ALA A 137 -0.92 -13.32 -10.25
C ALA A 137 -0.87 -11.85 -9.82
N ALA A 138 -2.02 -11.17 -9.69
CA ALA A 138 -2.08 -9.80 -9.21
C ALA A 138 -1.84 -9.68 -7.70
N ALA A 139 -2.40 -10.59 -6.90
CA ALA A 139 -2.32 -10.51 -5.44
C ALA A 139 -0.95 -10.97 -4.90
N THR A 140 -0.33 -11.97 -5.53
CA THR A 140 0.89 -12.62 -5.01
C THR A 140 2.08 -11.65 -4.87
N PRO A 141 2.47 -10.85 -5.87
CA PRO A 141 3.61 -9.94 -5.75
C PRO A 141 3.38 -8.88 -4.66
N LEU A 142 2.16 -8.36 -4.57
CA LEU A 142 1.80 -7.34 -3.59
C LEU A 142 1.90 -7.88 -2.15
N LEU A 143 1.28 -9.02 -1.89
CA LEU A 143 1.25 -9.63 -0.57
C LEU A 143 2.63 -10.15 -0.17
N PHE A 144 3.41 -10.67 -1.13
CA PHE A 144 4.79 -11.04 -0.92
C PHE A 144 5.67 -9.83 -0.58
N ALA A 145 5.55 -8.72 -1.30
CA ALA A 145 6.29 -7.49 -1.02
C ALA A 145 5.96 -6.94 0.38
N LEU A 146 4.70 -7.01 0.81
CA LEU A 146 4.29 -6.63 2.17
C LEU A 146 4.92 -7.53 3.24
N ALA A 147 4.96 -8.85 3.02
CA ALA A 147 5.60 -9.79 3.92
C ALA A 147 7.13 -9.57 3.97
N LEU A 148 7.76 -9.34 2.83
CA LEU A 148 9.20 -9.06 2.71
C LEU A 148 9.58 -7.75 3.39
N SER A 149 8.79 -6.70 3.18
CA SER A 149 9.01 -5.41 3.86
C SER A 149 8.92 -5.54 5.37
N ALA A 150 7.92 -6.29 5.88
CA ALA A 150 7.81 -6.55 7.31
C ALA A 150 8.99 -7.39 7.83
N GLN A 151 9.44 -8.40 7.08
CA GLN A 151 10.60 -9.22 7.44
C GLN A 151 11.90 -8.41 7.48
N PHE A 152 12.09 -7.50 6.51
CA PHE A 152 13.24 -6.59 6.49
C PHE A 152 13.24 -5.66 7.71
N ARG A 153 12.08 -5.07 8.04
CA ARG A 153 11.95 -4.22 9.24
C ARG A 153 12.20 -4.99 10.53
N LEU A 154 11.76 -6.25 10.62
CA LEU A 154 12.06 -7.10 11.76
C LEU A 154 13.56 -7.36 11.90
N TRP A 155 14.25 -7.66 10.80
CA TRP A 155 15.70 -7.82 10.80
C TRP A 155 16.42 -6.54 11.24
N GLN A 156 16.04 -5.36 10.72
CA GLN A 156 16.61 -4.07 11.15
C GLN A 156 16.44 -3.81 12.65
N LEU A 157 15.29 -4.20 13.23
CA LEU A 157 15.01 -4.07 14.65
C LEU A 157 15.82 -5.08 15.49
N GLU A 158 15.98 -6.32 15.01
CA GLU A 158 16.77 -7.36 15.67
C GLU A 158 18.26 -7.03 15.68
N THR A 159 18.80 -6.52 14.56
CA THR A 159 20.21 -6.16 14.46
C THR A 159 20.51 -4.77 15.01
N ARG A 160 19.50 -3.97 15.35
CA ARG A 160 19.60 -2.54 15.72
C ARG A 160 20.42 -1.74 14.70
N ARG A 161 20.15 -1.96 13.42
CA ARG A 161 20.84 -1.29 12.30
C ARG A 161 19.83 -0.65 11.38
N LEU A 162 19.92 0.66 11.16
CA LEU A 162 18.99 1.43 10.35
C LEU A 162 19.69 2.15 9.20
N SER A 163 20.92 2.60 9.39
CA SER A 163 21.62 3.44 8.42
C SER A 163 22.53 2.62 7.49
N VAL A 164 22.94 3.25 6.37
CA VAL A 164 23.89 2.65 5.42
C VAL A 164 25.28 2.46 6.07
N SER A 165 25.68 3.36 6.98
CA SER A 165 26.93 3.21 7.73
C SER A 165 26.89 2.02 8.70
N GLU A 166 25.72 1.68 9.23
CA GLU A 166 25.48 0.51 10.08
C GLU A 166 25.27 -0.79 9.31
N LYS A 167 25.38 -0.79 7.97
CA LYS A 167 25.01 -1.92 7.10
C LYS A 167 23.55 -2.37 7.29
N GLY A 168 22.64 -1.43 7.56
CA GLY A 168 21.19 -1.69 7.69
C GLY A 168 20.46 -1.76 6.35
N GLY A 169 21.17 -1.87 5.24
CA GLY A 169 20.63 -1.82 3.88
C GLY A 169 19.99 -3.14 3.44
N PHE A 170 19.18 -3.08 2.38
CA PHE A 170 18.54 -4.28 1.83
C PHE A 170 19.55 -5.25 1.20
N ASN A 171 20.64 -4.74 0.60
CA ASN A 171 21.71 -5.58 0.06
C ASN A 171 22.43 -6.37 1.17
N ASP A 172 22.60 -5.77 2.34
CA ASP A 172 23.20 -6.44 3.50
C ASP A 172 22.26 -7.51 4.06
N PHE A 173 20.96 -7.21 4.15
CA PHE A 173 19.94 -8.20 4.49
C PHE A 173 19.99 -9.44 3.59
N LEU A 174 20.09 -9.26 2.27
CA LEU A 174 20.16 -10.37 1.32
C LEU A 174 21.46 -11.18 1.45
N LYS A 175 22.60 -10.52 1.68
CA LYS A 175 23.89 -11.18 1.87
C LYS A 175 23.93 -12.00 3.17
N GLU A 176 23.40 -11.45 4.26
CA GLU A 176 23.40 -12.09 5.58
C GLU A 176 22.33 -13.17 5.71
N ASN A 177 21.26 -13.12 4.90
CA ASN A 177 20.18 -14.10 4.92
C ASN A 177 20.05 -14.82 3.57
N PRO A 178 20.87 -15.83 3.26
CA PRO A 178 20.73 -16.61 2.02
C PRO A 178 19.35 -17.28 1.90
N ASN A 179 18.72 -17.61 3.04
CA ASN A 179 17.38 -18.20 3.12
C ASN A 179 16.26 -17.15 3.29
N TRP A 180 16.46 -15.91 2.85
CA TRP A 180 15.52 -14.80 3.05
C TRP A 180 14.12 -15.07 2.47
N LEU A 181 14.03 -15.77 1.33
CA LEU A 181 12.75 -16.17 0.72
C LEU A 181 11.93 -17.06 1.66
N LEU A 182 12.55 -18.14 2.12
CA LEU A 182 11.95 -19.09 3.06
C LEU A 182 11.60 -18.40 4.39
N LYS A 183 12.49 -17.54 4.90
CA LYS A 183 12.21 -16.75 6.11
C LYS A 183 11.03 -15.81 5.91
N THR A 184 10.87 -15.20 4.75
CA THR A 184 9.75 -14.30 4.43
C THR A 184 8.42 -15.05 4.40
N LEU A 185 8.40 -16.23 3.79
CA LEU A 185 7.21 -17.08 3.70
C LEU A 185 6.91 -17.83 5.01
N SER A 186 7.91 -18.01 5.88
CA SER A 186 7.69 -18.63 7.19
C SER A 186 6.85 -17.71 8.10
N PRO A 187 5.65 -18.13 8.53
CA PRO A 187 4.99 -17.51 9.67
C PRO A 187 5.83 -17.87 10.89
N GLN A 188 6.72 -16.99 11.33
CA GLN A 188 7.52 -17.22 12.53
C GLN A 188 6.56 -17.48 13.71
N TYR A 189 6.42 -18.74 14.11
CA TYR A 189 5.63 -19.18 15.26
C TYR A 189 6.61 -19.40 16.42
N GLY A 190 6.47 -18.62 17.49
CA GLY A 190 7.27 -18.79 18.71
C GLY A 190 8.23 -17.65 19.00
N LYS A 191 8.45 -17.42 20.31
CA LYS A 191 9.30 -16.36 20.87
C LYS A 191 10.67 -16.37 20.21
N SER A 192 11.11 -15.19 19.76
CA SER A 192 12.51 -14.93 19.43
C SER A 192 13.39 -15.48 20.56
N LYS A 193 14.13 -16.55 20.30
CA LYS A 193 15.23 -17.03 21.16
C LYS A 193 16.49 -16.14 21.00
N GLY A 194 16.31 -14.87 20.64
CA GLY A 194 17.39 -13.92 20.36
C GLY A 194 17.34 -12.63 21.18
N ALA A 195 16.44 -12.52 22.16
CA ALA A 195 16.57 -11.49 23.18
C ALA A 195 17.53 -11.99 24.27
N GLN A 196 18.82 -12.05 23.95
CA GLN A 196 19.81 -11.79 25.00
C GLN A 196 19.82 -10.27 25.16
N LEU A 197 19.08 -9.82 26.18
CA LEU A 197 19.22 -8.50 26.77
C LEU A 197 20.64 -8.33 27.30
#